data_AF-A0A1V4HGV2-F1
#
_entry.id   AF-A0A1V4HGV2-F1
#
_cell.length_a   1.000
_cell.length_b   1.000
_cell.length_c   1.000
_cell.angle_alpha   90.00
_cell.angle_beta   90.00
_cell.angle_gamma   90.00
#
_symmetry.space_group_name_H-M   'P 1'
#
loop_
_entity.id
_entity.type
_entity.pdbx_description
1 polymer ?
#
loop_
_entity_poly.entity_id
_entity_poly.type
_entity_poly.pdbx_seq_one_letter_code
_entity_poly.pdbx_strand_id
1 'polypeptide(L)'
;MQIKKKNDIGLILDNFSSFAKWDASGKKLYLVFADNKRGGQLTLMNYGDDRFSVHGLGEDYLDPKESFFEERNSVVSFLWNHRAALKAAVQPTT
;
A
#
# COMPACT_ATOMS: atom_id res chain seq x y z
N MET A 1 6.50 -14.86 2.96
CA MET A 1 5.05 -14.53 2.94
C MET A 1 4.47 -14.75 1.54
N GLN A 2 3.27 -15.34 1.42
CA GLN A 2 2.53 -15.54 0.16
C GLN A 2 1.14 -14.91 0.28
N ILE A 3 0.71 -14.12 -0.70
CA ILE A 3 -0.65 -13.56 -0.80
C ILE A 3 -1.42 -14.43 -1.80
N LYS A 4 -2.25 -15.35 -1.29
CA LYS A 4 -3.05 -16.30 -2.10
C LYS A 4 -4.52 -15.93 -2.15
N LYS A 5 -5.03 -15.21 -1.15
CA LYS A 5 -6.44 -14.83 -1.02
C LYS A 5 -6.54 -13.35 -0.59
N LYS A 6 -7.69 -12.73 -0.82
CA LYS A 6 -7.95 -11.36 -0.36
C LYS A 6 -7.84 -11.22 1.17
N ASN A 7 -8.19 -12.25 1.94
CA ASN A 7 -8.02 -12.24 3.40
C ASN A 7 -6.55 -12.06 3.83
N ASP A 8 -5.58 -12.55 3.05
CA ASP A 8 -4.17 -12.35 3.37
C ASP A 8 -3.80 -10.86 3.33
N ILE A 9 -4.44 -10.09 2.44
CA ILE A 9 -4.28 -8.62 2.39
C ILE A 9 -4.93 -7.96 3.60
N GLY A 10 -6.09 -8.45 4.04
CA GLY A 10 -6.70 -7.99 5.29
C GLY A 10 -5.74 -8.10 6.47
N LEU A 11 -5.08 -9.26 6.63
CA LEU A 11 -4.09 -9.46 7.68
C LEU A 11 -2.87 -8.53 7.57
N ILE A 12 -2.45 -8.18 6.35
CA ILE A 12 -1.40 -7.18 6.12
C ILE A 12 -1.84 -5.82 6.62
N LEU A 13 -3.06 -5.41 6.29
CA LEU A 13 -3.60 -4.11 6.69
C LEU A 13 -3.82 -4.05 8.21
N ASP A 14 -4.23 -5.14 8.85
CA ASP A 14 -4.35 -5.23 10.32
C ASP A 14 -2.99 -5.11 11.02
N ASN A 15 -1.92 -5.62 10.39
CA ASN A 15 -0.56 -5.59 10.90
C ASN A 15 0.33 -4.61 10.13
N PHE A 16 -0.26 -3.54 9.59
CA PHE A 16 0.42 -2.69 8.61
C PHE A 16 1.71 -2.05 9.17
N SER A 17 1.71 -1.70 10.45
CA SER A 17 2.88 -1.14 11.15
C SER A 17 4.12 -2.05 11.15
N SER A 18 3.94 -3.37 11.03
CA SER A 18 5.05 -4.33 10.94
C SER A 18 5.78 -4.29 9.60
N PHE A 19 5.15 -3.71 8.57
CA PHE A 19 5.71 -3.62 7.22
C PHE A 19 6.01 -2.18 6.80
N ALA A 20 5.30 -1.22 7.39
CA ALA A 20 5.37 0.19 7.03
C ALA A 20 6.44 0.96 7.81
N LYS A 21 6.83 2.10 7.25
CA LYS A 21 7.66 3.11 7.92
C LYS A 21 6.79 4.21 8.52
N TRP A 22 7.24 4.83 9.60
CA TRP A 22 6.56 5.97 10.20
C TRP A 22 7.04 7.29 9.58
N ASP A 23 6.11 8.12 9.13
CA ASP A 23 6.33 9.51 8.76
C ASP A 23 5.83 10.41 9.91
N ALA A 24 6.77 11.01 10.63
CA ALA A 24 6.48 11.89 11.75
C ALA A 24 5.84 13.22 11.33
N SER A 25 6.15 13.72 10.13
CA SER A 25 5.60 14.99 9.62
C SER A 25 4.15 14.83 9.21
N GLY A 26 3.84 13.74 8.50
CA GLY A 26 2.48 13.39 8.10
C GLY A 26 1.65 12.68 9.18
N LYS A 27 2.27 12.28 10.30
CA LYS A 27 1.70 11.43 11.36
C LYS A 27 1.01 10.20 10.79
N LYS A 28 1.69 9.51 9.87
CA LYS A 28 1.14 8.39 9.11
C LYS A 28 2.15 7.27 8.94
N LEU A 29 1.64 6.05 8.80
CA LEU A 29 2.45 4.91 8.35
C LEU A 29 2.41 4.86 6.82
N TYR A 30 3.52 4.50 6.18
CA TYR A 30 3.57 4.35 4.74
C TYR A 30 4.39 3.13 4.29
N LEU A 31 3.95 2.52 3.20
CA LEU A 31 4.62 1.41 2.54
C LEU A 31 4.73 1.73 1.05
N VAL A 32 5.96 1.71 0.53
CA VAL A 32 6.23 1.92 -0.90
C VAL A 32 6.43 0.57 -1.58
N PHE A 33 5.80 0.38 -2.74
CA PHE A 33 5.97 -0.80 -3.57
C PHE A 33 5.87 -0.44 -5.06
N ALA A 34 6.33 -1.32 -5.94
CA ALA A 34 6.37 -1.05 -7.37
C ALA A 34 4.96 -0.89 -8.00
N ASP A 35 4.82 0.09 -8.89
CA ASP A 35 3.70 0.19 -9.83
C ASP A 35 4.04 -0.58 -11.11
N ASN A 36 3.78 -1.89 -11.09
CA ASN A 36 4.04 -2.74 -12.26
C ASN A 36 3.10 -2.46 -13.45
N LYS A 37 2.05 -1.65 -13.28
CA LYS A 37 1.11 -1.34 -14.37
C LYS A 37 1.51 -0.10 -15.14
N ARG A 38 1.95 0.95 -14.44
CA ARG A 38 2.29 2.25 -15.05
C ARG A 38 3.79 2.49 -15.17
N GLY A 39 4.62 1.68 -14.51
CA GLY A 39 6.07 1.90 -14.45
C GLY A 39 6.38 3.01 -13.44
N GLY A 40 6.65 2.63 -12.20
CA GLY A 40 6.90 3.57 -11.12
C GLY A 40 6.76 2.93 -9.74
N GLN A 41 6.28 3.71 -8.78
CA GLN A 41 6.01 3.29 -7.42
C GLN A 41 4.65 3.78 -6.92
N LEU A 42 4.04 2.97 -6.06
CA LEU A 42 2.85 3.28 -5.32
C LEU A 42 3.22 3.36 -3.84
N THR A 43 2.72 4.39 -3.18
CA THR A 43 2.83 4.55 -1.74
C THR A 43 1.45 4.34 -1.13
N LEU A 44 1.29 3.28 -0.35
CA LEU A 44 0.11 3.06 0.49
C LEU A 44 0.35 3.73 1.84
N MET A 45 -0.57 4.57 2.27
CA MET A 45 -0.49 5.30 3.54
C MET A 45 -1.65 4.93 4.44
N ASN A 46 -1.38 4.85 5.75
CA ASN A 46 -2.38 4.66 6.80
C ASN A 46 -2.31 5.81 7.79
N TYR A 47 -3.47 6.42 8.05
CA TYR A 47 -3.63 7.59 8.92
C TYR A 47 -4.25 7.24 10.29
N GLY A 48 -4.30 5.95 10.66
CA GLY A 48 -5.09 5.46 11.79
C GLY A 48 -6.54 5.14 11.42
N ASP A 49 -7.25 4.43 12.30
CA ASP A 49 -8.69 4.10 12.20
C ASP A 49 -9.13 3.57 10.82
N ASP A 50 -8.35 2.64 10.25
CA ASP A 50 -8.59 2.05 8.92
C ASP A 50 -8.63 3.04 7.74
N ARG A 51 -8.17 4.27 7.94
CA ARG A 51 -8.10 5.27 6.89
C ARG A 51 -6.85 5.09 6.05
N PHE A 52 -7.03 4.58 4.84
CA PHE A 52 -5.96 4.37 3.87
C PHE A 52 -6.06 5.31 2.67
N SER A 53 -4.90 5.64 2.11
CA SER A 53 -4.80 6.30 0.80
C SER A 53 -3.67 5.70 -0.03
N VAL A 54 -3.70 5.95 -1.34
CA VAL A 54 -2.60 5.63 -2.23
C VAL A 54 -2.17 6.85 -3.04
N HIS A 55 -0.88 6.90 -3.36
CA HIS A 55 -0.31 7.87 -4.26
C HIS A 55 0.73 7.23 -5.17
N GLY A 56 0.60 7.46 -6.47
CA GLY A 56 1.53 6.96 -7.48
C GLY A 56 2.51 8.03 -7.97
N LEU A 57 3.77 7.62 -8.13
CA LEU A 57 4.82 8.39 -8.76
C LEU A 57 5.61 7.47 -9.70
N GLY A 58 5.79 7.87 -10.95
CA GLY A 58 6.69 7.25 -11.92
C GLY A 58 7.54 8.28 -12.62
N GLU A 59 8.31 7.84 -13.62
CA GLU A 59 9.16 8.73 -14.41
C GLU A 59 8.32 9.73 -15.24
N ASP A 60 7.26 9.23 -15.86
CA ASP A 60 6.37 10.02 -16.73
C ASP A 60 5.04 10.43 -16.05
N TYR A 61 4.88 10.17 -14.75
CA TYR A 61 3.66 10.55 -14.04
C TYR A 61 3.88 10.89 -12.57
N LEU A 62 3.09 11.85 -12.11
CA LEU A 62 2.89 12.14 -10.70
C LEU A 62 1.39 12.27 -10.50
N ASP A 63 0.81 11.43 -9.64
CA ASP A 63 -0.60 11.59 -9.31
C ASP A 63 -0.77 12.95 -8.62
N PRO A 64 -1.72 13.79 -9.03
CA PRO A 64 -1.79 15.16 -8.52
C PRO A 64 -2.19 15.23 -7.03
N LYS A 65 -2.84 14.18 -6.51
CA LYS A 65 -3.31 14.07 -5.13
C LYS A 65 -3.28 12.61 -4.66
N GLU A 66 -3.32 12.42 -3.35
CA GLU A 66 -3.60 11.11 -2.75
C GLU A 66 -5.06 10.70 -3.06
N SER A 67 -5.26 9.41 -3.34
CA SER A 67 -6.58 8.81 -3.51
C SER A 67 -6.94 8.05 -2.24
N PHE A 68 -7.94 8.55 -1.51
CA PHE A 68 -8.43 7.91 -0.29
C PHE A 68 -9.40 6.78 -0.61
N PHE A 69 -9.36 5.75 0.22
CA PHE A 69 -10.34 4.67 0.16
C PHE A 69 -11.42 4.93 1.21
N GLU A 70 -12.67 5.00 0.76
CA GLU A 70 -13.84 5.17 1.65
C GLU A 70 -14.14 3.89 2.45
N GLU A 71 -13.83 2.73 1.88
CA GLU A 71 -14.13 1.43 2.48
C GLU A 71 -12.91 0.51 2.45
N ARG A 72 -12.77 -0.29 3.52
CA ARG A 72 -11.76 -1.33 3.65
C ARG A 72 -11.71 -2.28 2.44
N ASN A 73 -12.87 -2.69 1.94
CA ASN A 73 -12.96 -3.61 0.79
C ASN A 73 -12.39 -3.01 -0.51
N SER A 74 -12.44 -1.68 -0.65
CA SER A 74 -11.83 -0.96 -1.77
C SER A 74 -10.32 -1.00 -1.69
N VAL A 75 -9.73 -0.80 -0.49
CA VAL A 75 -8.28 -0.97 -0.26
C VAL A 75 -7.85 -2.39 -0.61
N VAL A 76 -8.56 -3.39 -0.09
CA VAL A 76 -8.23 -4.81 -0.32
C VAL A 76 -8.30 -5.16 -1.80
N SER A 77 -9.32 -4.68 -2.51
CA SER A 77 -9.49 -4.95 -3.95
C SER A 77 -8.44 -4.23 -4.79
N PHE A 78 -8.06 -3.01 -4.41
CA PHE A 78 -6.94 -2.29 -5.02
C PHE A 78 -5.64 -3.07 -4.84
N LEU A 79 -5.28 -3.42 -3.60
CA LEU A 79 -4.06 -4.15 -3.29
C LEU A 79 -4.04 -5.56 -3.90
N TRP A 80 -5.19 -6.20 -4.08
CA TRP A 80 -5.29 -7.48 -4.78
C TRP A 80 -4.80 -7.37 -6.24
N ASN A 81 -5.10 -6.26 -6.90
CA ASN A 81 -4.64 -5.99 -8.26
C ASN A 81 -3.12 -5.72 -8.32
N HIS A 82 -2.52 -5.31 -7.19
CA HIS A 82 -1.08 -5.04 -7.05
C HIS A 82 -0.36 -6.08 -6.17
N ARG A 83 -0.99 -7.24 -5.90
CA ARG A 83 -0.55 -8.20 -4.87
C ARG A 83 0.87 -8.75 -5.08
N ALA A 84 1.35 -8.82 -6.31
CA ALA A 84 2.71 -9.30 -6.60
C ALA A 84 3.76 -8.29 -6.09
N ALA A 85 3.56 -7.00 -6.35
CA ALA A 85 4.42 -5.93 -5.86
C ALA A 85 4.29 -5.76 -4.34
N LEU A 86 3.05 -5.81 -3.82
CA LEU A 86 2.81 -5.79 -2.38
C LEU A 86 3.53 -6.94 -1.68
N LYS A 87 3.44 -8.17 -2.22
CA LYS A 87 4.15 -9.34 -1.68
C LYS A 87 5.65 -9.10 -1.60
N ALA A 88 6.26 -8.51 -2.62
CA ALA A 88 7.69 -8.22 -2.61
C ALA A 88 8.06 -7.20 -1.52
N ALA A 89 7.23 -6.18 -1.32
CA ALA A 89 7.48 -5.12 -0.33
C ALA A 89 7.30 -5.57 1.13
N VAL A 90 6.42 -6.54 1.39
CA VAL A 90 6.17 -7.08 2.74
C VAL A 90 7.01 -8.32 3.06
N GLN A 91 7.90 -8.73 2.15
CA GLN A 91 8.87 -9.78 2.46
C GLN A 91 10.07 -9.17 3.21
N PRO A 92 10.53 -9.81 4.29
CA PRO A 92 11.78 -9.39 4.92
C PRO A 92 12.92 -9.54 3.93
N THR A 93 13.66 -8.45 3.69
CA THR A 93 14.96 -8.49 3.01
C THR A 93 15.93 -9.27 3.89
N THR A 94 16.22 -10.51 3.50
CA THR A 94 17.38 -11.29 3.98
C THR A 94 18.68 -10.66 3.56
#